data_AF-A0A0N4UE67-F1
#
_entry.id   AF-A0A0N4UE67-F1
#
_cell.length_a   1.000
_cell.length_b   1.000
_cell.length_c   1.000
_cell.angle_alpha   90.00
_cell.angle_beta   90.00
_cell.angle_gamma   90.00
#
_symmetry.space_group_name_H-M   'P 1'
#
loop_
_entity.id
_entity.type
_entity.pdbx_description
1 polymer ?
#
loop_
_entity_poly.entity_id
_entity_poly.type
_entity_poly.pdbx_seq_one_letter_code
_entity_poly.pdbx_strand_id
1 'polypeptide(L)'
;MIFLLSGYRSRAAFKLIQLNKRFEFLQKSRAVVDLCAAPGGWLQVAAQNMPISSIRIGIDLVPIKPVDKCITLQGDITTESARQMIKKELQNWEADCVLHDGAPNIGLNWLHDAFQQNCLSLSALKLATQILSKNGYFITKIFRSKDYHCLISVFQKLFRKVHVWKPAASRLESAEIFVVCEKYLKPSKVDSSLLDSKKVFLDTSDEAKQPDVGKNEKKTKPEGYEDQILLYKKITASEFIRSKNYLEILGSVNQIVLDDEIWQKHEATTEELQHCIMDLKVCGPRELRLILNWRKKILKELSEEEDKAEEHPGVSSQLDENEIESAALKKKRRKLLKEKAKIQMRKQLKMVHEDSAYDLPQEQDLFSLNKIAKAKKIGIKDDKREKANISLNSKVSVHAAGEKDDDSDDGFDKNSDIILEGVKLAPEVLALGEQLIYSSKTRRDLEDWAWNRYTNNDEGLPDWFVKDEARHYRKELPVTKEQIQRYKDQMKELNARPIKKIAQAKARKKRRQIIKLEKTKKKAENLMENENLPYNEKIRELKKLYRKNITMKRKEIVYKVMTKGKMGRTSRPSGLYKVDHFLKVFCFFSCSKI
;
A
#
# COMPACT_ATOMS: atom_id res chain seq x y z
N MET A 1 6.72 37.67 14.10
CA MET A 1 6.38 38.81 13.24
C MET A 1 5.25 38.50 12.27
N ILE A 2 5.38 37.54 11.34
CA ILE A 2 4.33 37.24 10.33
C ILE A 2 2.92 36.99 10.92
N PHE A 3 2.81 36.29 12.06
CA PHE A 3 1.50 35.98 12.66
C PHE A 3 0.75 37.23 13.17
N LEU A 4 1.47 38.23 13.69
CA LEU A 4 0.88 39.48 14.14
C LEU A 4 0.35 40.30 12.96
N LEU A 5 1.07 40.30 11.83
CA LEU A 5 0.62 40.96 10.59
C LEU A 5 -0.64 40.31 10.01
N SER A 6 -0.83 39.01 10.22
CA SER A 6 -2.05 38.29 9.80
C SER A 6 -3.19 38.36 10.82
N GLY A 7 -3.02 39.08 11.94
CA GLY A 7 -4.04 39.20 12.99
C GLY A 7 -4.19 37.98 13.92
N TYR A 8 -3.28 37.01 13.86
CA TYR A 8 -3.27 35.88 14.80
C TYR A 8 -2.45 36.21 16.06
N ARG A 9 -2.80 35.58 17.18
CA ARG A 9 -2.09 35.73 18.47
C ARG A 9 -0.85 34.87 18.61
N SER A 10 -0.73 33.81 17.81
CA SER A 10 0.39 32.87 17.87
C SER A 10 0.77 32.35 16.48
N ARG A 11 2.06 32.04 16.30
CA ARG A 11 2.56 31.32 15.11
C ARG A 11 1.92 29.93 14.98
N ALA A 12 1.45 29.34 16.08
CA ALA A 12 0.77 28.05 16.08
C ALA A 12 -0.51 28.05 15.20
N ALA A 13 -1.17 29.19 15.02
CA ALA A 13 -2.35 29.32 14.15
C ALA A 13 -2.10 28.78 12.74
N PHE A 14 -0.93 29.08 12.15
CA PHE A 14 -0.59 28.59 10.80
C PHE A 14 -0.45 27.07 10.72
N LYS A 15 -0.08 26.39 11.82
CA LYS A 15 -0.03 24.93 11.88
C LYS A 15 -1.43 24.35 11.74
N LEU A 16 -2.41 24.90 12.46
CA LEU A 16 -3.81 24.46 12.38
C LEU A 16 -4.44 24.80 11.03
N ILE A 17 -4.15 25.97 10.43
CA ILE A 17 -4.63 26.31 9.09
C ILE A 17 -4.13 25.28 8.06
N GLN A 18 -2.86 24.85 8.15
CA GLN A 18 -2.30 23.84 7.25
C GLN A 18 -2.90 22.44 7.48
N LEU A 19 -3.14 22.07 8.74
CA LEU A 19 -3.86 20.84 9.10
C LEU A 19 -5.29 20.86 8.53
N ASN A 20 -6.01 21.97 8.73
CA ASN A 20 -7.39 22.11 8.27
C ASN A 20 -7.49 22.13 6.74
N LYS A 21 -6.53 22.73 6.02
CA LYS A 21 -6.46 22.66 4.55
C LYS A 21 -6.32 21.24 4.01
N ARG A 22 -5.74 20.32 4.78
CA ARG A 22 -5.51 18.93 4.36
C ARG A 22 -6.66 17.99 4.72
N PHE A 23 -7.24 18.19 5.91
CA PHE A 23 -8.21 17.25 6.50
C PHE A 23 -9.64 17.80 6.57
N GLU A 24 -9.82 19.11 6.42
CA GLU A 24 -11.13 19.81 6.37
C GLU A 24 -12.09 19.44 7.52
N PHE A 25 -11.55 19.33 8.74
CA PHE A 25 -12.32 18.93 9.91
C PHE A 25 -13.09 20.10 10.54
N LEU A 26 -12.57 21.34 10.47
CA LEU A 26 -13.22 22.50 11.10
C LEU A 26 -14.53 22.86 10.38
N GLN A 27 -14.56 22.81 9.05
CA GLN A 27 -15.75 23.17 8.27
C GLN A 27 -16.94 22.24 8.55
N LYS A 28 -16.67 21.00 8.97
CA LYS A 28 -17.67 19.97 9.25
C LYS A 28 -18.08 19.91 10.73
N SER A 29 -17.31 20.53 11.61
CA SER A 29 -17.51 20.45 13.05
C SER A 29 -18.51 21.52 13.51
N ARG A 30 -19.51 21.12 14.31
CA ARG A 30 -20.44 22.01 15.00
C ARG A 30 -19.99 22.35 16.43
N ALA A 31 -19.20 21.47 17.04
CA ALA A 31 -18.59 21.71 18.34
C ALA A 31 -17.10 21.37 18.31
N VAL A 32 -16.24 22.33 18.68
CA VAL A 32 -14.79 22.16 18.81
C VAL A 32 -14.34 22.51 20.22
N VAL A 33 -13.50 21.67 20.79
CA VAL A 33 -12.84 21.90 22.08
C VAL A 33 -11.33 21.97 21.87
N ASP A 34 -10.70 23.09 22.24
CA ASP A 34 -9.27 23.35 22.15
C ASP A 34 -8.63 23.24 23.54
N LEU A 35 -7.80 22.22 23.73
CA LEU A 35 -7.11 21.90 24.98
C LEU A 35 -5.71 22.54 24.96
N CYS A 36 -5.32 23.14 26.09
CA CYS A 36 -4.08 23.92 26.21
C CYS A 36 -4.06 25.07 25.18
N ALA A 37 -5.16 25.81 25.13
CA ALA A 37 -5.45 26.75 24.06
C ALA A 37 -4.74 28.10 24.17
N ALA A 38 -4.13 28.46 25.30
CA ALA A 38 -3.46 29.76 25.47
C ALA A 38 -2.32 29.91 24.44
N PRO A 39 -2.20 31.05 23.71
CA PRO A 39 -2.88 32.35 23.87
C PRO A 39 -4.18 32.53 23.06
N GLY A 40 -4.73 31.47 22.48
CA GLY A 40 -5.97 31.44 21.70
C GLY A 40 -5.77 31.48 20.19
N GLY A 41 -4.58 31.13 19.69
CA GLY A 41 -4.28 31.15 18.25
C GLY A 41 -5.08 30.12 17.44
N TRP A 42 -5.30 28.92 18.01
CA TRP A 42 -6.10 27.87 17.39
C TRP A 42 -7.60 28.17 17.47
N LEU A 43 -8.07 28.74 18.58
CA LEU A 43 -9.43 29.31 18.71
C LEU A 43 -9.75 30.35 17.63
N GLN A 44 -8.83 31.26 17.31
CA GLN A 44 -9.04 32.24 16.22
C GLN A 44 -9.23 31.55 14.87
N VAL A 45 -8.46 30.50 14.59
CA VAL A 45 -8.57 29.72 13.34
C VAL A 45 -9.87 28.91 13.32
N ALA A 46 -10.32 28.39 14.46
CA ALA A 46 -11.61 27.71 14.59
C ALA A 46 -12.77 28.69 14.34
N ALA A 47 -12.75 29.88 14.94
CA ALA A 47 -13.78 30.91 14.76
C ALA A 47 -13.93 31.36 13.30
N GLN A 48 -12.84 31.40 12.54
CA GLN A 48 -12.86 31.81 11.13
C GLN A 48 -13.31 30.72 10.16
N ASN A 49 -13.10 29.43 10.48
CA ASN A 49 -13.34 28.31 9.55
C ASN A 49 -14.61 27.50 9.84
N MET A 50 -15.17 27.61 11.05
CA MET A 50 -16.39 26.91 11.44
C MET A 50 -17.66 27.72 11.11
N PRO A 51 -18.83 27.07 10.95
CA PRO A 51 -20.10 27.78 10.86
C PRO A 51 -20.36 28.69 12.08
N ILE A 52 -21.04 29.82 11.86
CA ILE A 52 -21.25 30.87 12.88
C ILE A 52 -21.94 30.32 14.14
N SER A 53 -22.91 29.42 13.97
CA SER A 53 -23.69 28.77 15.05
C SER A 53 -22.93 27.67 15.80
N SER A 54 -21.65 27.44 15.49
CA SER A 54 -20.86 26.39 16.12
C SER A 54 -20.37 26.79 17.51
N ILE A 55 -20.23 25.81 18.40
CA ILE A 55 -19.69 25.97 19.75
C ILE A 55 -18.16 25.79 19.67
N ARG A 56 -17.42 26.75 20.23
CA ARG A 56 -15.96 26.75 20.28
C ARG A 56 -15.54 26.99 21.72
N ILE A 57 -14.97 25.98 22.37
CA ILE A 57 -14.55 26.06 23.77
C ILE A 57 -13.04 25.91 23.82
N GLY A 58 -12.34 26.84 24.46
CA GLY A 58 -10.92 26.74 24.75
C GLY A 58 -10.69 26.62 26.24
N ILE A 59 -9.83 25.68 26.65
CA ILE A 59 -9.42 25.52 28.04
C ILE A 59 -7.91 25.55 28.15
N ASP A 60 -7.40 26.23 29.16
CA ASP A 60 -5.97 26.28 29.48
C ASP A 60 -5.78 26.50 30.99
N LEU A 61 -4.59 26.18 31.49
CA LEU A 61 -4.20 26.46 32.86
C LEU A 61 -4.07 27.98 33.09
N VAL A 62 -3.60 28.70 32.08
CA VAL A 62 -3.41 30.16 32.06
C VAL A 62 -4.65 30.84 31.48
N PRO A 63 -5.09 31.99 32.00
CA PRO A 63 -6.22 32.72 31.43
C PRO A 63 -5.99 33.10 29.96
N ILE A 64 -6.93 32.71 29.09
CA ILE A 64 -6.92 33.06 27.66
C ILE A 64 -7.61 34.41 27.48
N LYS A 65 -6.98 35.36 26.78
CA LYS A 65 -7.66 36.62 26.43
C LYS A 65 -8.95 36.30 25.64
N PRO A 66 -10.10 36.98 25.87
CA PRO A 66 -11.35 36.66 25.18
C PRO A 66 -11.19 36.66 23.66
N VAL A 67 -11.67 35.62 22.97
CA VAL A 67 -11.67 35.51 21.50
C VAL A 67 -13.12 35.61 21.03
N ASP A 68 -13.38 36.43 20.01
CA ASP A 68 -14.74 36.62 19.49
C ASP A 68 -15.40 35.29 19.12
N LYS A 69 -16.65 35.11 19.57
CA LYS A 69 -17.48 33.91 19.38
C LYS A 69 -16.87 32.60 19.93
N CYS A 70 -15.95 32.68 20.88
CA CYS A 70 -15.37 31.52 21.56
C CYS A 70 -15.57 31.63 23.08
N ILE A 71 -15.87 30.50 23.71
CA ILE A 71 -15.95 30.37 25.16
C ILE A 71 -14.56 29.99 25.66
N THR A 72 -14.01 30.76 26.58
CA THR A 72 -12.68 30.50 27.17
C THR A 72 -12.83 30.13 28.64
N LEU A 73 -12.32 28.97 29.01
CA LEU A 73 -12.34 28.41 30.36
C LEU A 73 -10.90 28.37 30.90
N GLN A 74 -10.76 28.53 32.21
CA GLN A 74 -9.50 28.33 32.91
C GLN A 74 -9.60 27.06 33.76
N GLY A 75 -8.68 26.12 33.54
CA GLY A 75 -8.66 24.86 34.28
C GLY A 75 -7.54 23.92 33.85
N ASP A 76 -7.17 23.02 34.76
CA ASP A 76 -6.19 21.97 34.47
C ASP A 76 -6.88 20.77 33.81
N ILE A 77 -6.46 20.44 32.58
CA ILE A 77 -7.02 19.35 31.78
C ILE A 77 -6.83 17.95 32.40
N THR A 78 -5.94 17.81 33.38
CA THR A 78 -5.74 16.55 34.12
C THR A 78 -6.81 16.32 35.19
N THR A 79 -7.50 17.39 35.60
CA THR A 79 -8.50 17.35 36.66
C THR A 79 -9.90 17.03 36.12
N GLU A 80 -10.71 16.44 36.98
CA GLU A 80 -12.12 16.16 36.70
C GLU A 80 -12.96 17.45 36.54
N SER A 81 -12.55 18.53 37.22
CA SER A 81 -13.21 19.84 37.13
C SER A 81 -13.20 20.40 35.70
N ALA A 82 -12.07 20.30 34.99
CA ALA A 82 -11.97 20.71 33.59
C ALA A 82 -12.99 20.02 32.69
N ARG A 83 -13.19 18.72 32.89
CA ARG A 83 -14.21 17.95 32.16
C ARG A 83 -15.62 18.46 32.44
N GLN A 84 -15.95 18.71 33.70
CA GLN A 84 -17.27 19.19 34.08
C GLN A 84 -17.56 20.57 33.49
N MET A 85 -16.58 21.48 33.52
CA MET A 85 -16.70 22.80 32.90
C MET A 85 -16.95 22.70 31.40
N ILE A 86 -16.20 21.87 30.67
CA ILE A 86 -16.40 21.67 29.23
C ILE A 86 -17.78 21.06 28.94
N LYS A 87 -18.20 20.05 29.70
CA LYS A 87 -19.52 19.44 29.52
C LYS A 87 -20.66 20.42 29.79
N LYS A 88 -20.51 21.30 30.78
CA LYS A 88 -21.49 22.36 31.06
C LYS A 88 -21.68 23.28 29.86
N GLU A 89 -20.58 23.69 29.21
CA GLU A 89 -20.62 24.55 28.02
C GLU A 89 -21.09 23.82 26.75
N LEU A 90 -20.81 22.52 26.62
CA LEU A 90 -21.34 21.69 25.52
C LEU A 90 -22.84 21.37 25.69
N GLN A 91 -23.38 21.46 26.90
CA GLN A 91 -24.77 21.12 27.24
C GLN A 91 -25.10 19.67 26.85
N ASN A 92 -25.97 19.49 25.86
CA ASN A 92 -26.39 18.17 25.34
C ASN A 92 -25.58 17.73 24.12
N TRP A 93 -24.65 18.57 23.63
CA TRP A 93 -23.82 18.26 22.47
C TRP A 93 -22.56 17.51 22.88
N GLU A 94 -22.02 16.74 21.93
CA GLU A 94 -20.68 16.16 22.03
C GLU A 94 -19.76 16.91 21.07
N ALA A 95 -18.47 16.97 21.37
CA ALA A 95 -17.49 17.64 20.53
C ALA A 95 -17.26 16.82 19.25
N ASP A 96 -17.33 17.46 18.09
CA ASP A 96 -16.99 16.82 16.81
C ASP A 96 -15.48 16.76 16.58
N CYS A 97 -14.77 17.72 17.16
CA CYS A 97 -13.32 17.75 17.11
C CYS A 97 -12.72 18.28 18.42
N VAL A 98 -11.72 17.56 18.93
CA VAL A 98 -10.90 17.96 20.07
C VAL A 98 -9.48 18.24 19.56
N LEU A 99 -8.99 19.43 19.85
CA LEU A 99 -7.68 19.93 19.47
C LEU A 99 -6.78 20.00 20.71
N HIS A 100 -5.49 19.72 20.53
CA HIS A 100 -4.49 19.80 21.60
C HIS A 100 -3.14 20.26 21.05
N ASP A 101 -2.73 21.49 21.38
CA ASP A 101 -1.39 22.05 21.09
C ASP A 101 -0.60 22.32 22.39
N GLY A 102 -0.88 21.56 23.46
CA GLY A 102 -0.14 21.67 24.73
C GLY A 102 1.32 21.25 24.59
N ALA A 103 2.21 21.98 25.25
CA ALA A 103 3.59 21.57 25.47
C ALA A 103 4.05 21.89 26.90
N PRO A 104 4.84 21.02 27.54
CA PRO A 104 5.47 21.33 28.81
C PRO A 104 6.55 22.40 28.63
N ASN A 105 7.01 22.99 29.73
CA ASN A 105 8.17 23.87 29.71
C ASN A 105 9.42 23.05 29.35
N ILE A 106 9.94 23.28 28.14
CA ILE A 106 11.11 22.58 27.60
C ILE A 106 12.38 23.23 28.16
N GLY A 107 13.37 22.44 28.58
CA GLY A 107 14.66 22.97 29.02
C GLY A 107 15.39 22.13 30.08
N LEU A 108 14.80 21.01 30.53
CA LEU A 108 15.46 20.09 31.45
C LEU A 108 16.32 19.11 30.64
N ASN A 109 15.81 17.92 30.40
CA ASN A 109 16.45 16.88 29.60
C ASN A 109 15.48 16.46 28.50
N TRP A 110 15.96 16.32 27.26
CA TRP A 110 15.14 15.93 26.11
C TRP A 110 14.29 14.67 26.36
N LEU A 111 14.87 13.66 27.03
CA LEU A 111 14.15 12.43 27.39
C LEU A 111 12.95 12.72 28.30
N HIS A 112 13.15 13.54 29.33
CA HIS A 112 12.12 13.91 30.29
C HIS A 112 11.07 14.82 29.64
N ASP A 113 11.47 15.83 28.88
CA ASP A 113 10.58 16.78 28.22
C ASP A 113 9.68 16.07 27.18
N ALA A 114 10.23 15.10 26.44
CA ALA A 114 9.47 14.30 25.50
C ALA A 114 8.51 13.31 26.19
N PHE A 115 8.93 12.70 27.29
CA PHE A 115 8.06 11.84 28.10
C PHE A 115 6.88 12.62 28.70
N GLN A 116 7.15 13.82 29.24
CA GLN A 116 6.11 14.72 29.74
C GLN A 116 5.12 15.14 28.64
N GLN A 117 5.60 15.45 27.43
CA GLN A 117 4.74 15.73 26.28
C GLN A 117 3.81 14.56 25.94
N ASN A 118 4.34 13.33 25.98
CA ASN A 118 3.56 12.12 25.71
C ASN A 118 2.50 11.88 26.79
N CYS A 119 2.86 12.07 28.06
CA CYS A 119 1.92 12.01 29.19
C CYS A 119 0.81 13.05 29.09
N LEU A 120 1.14 14.28 28.67
CA LEU A 120 0.16 15.35 28.46
C LEU A 120 -0.79 15.00 27.32
N SER A 121 -0.28 14.45 26.22
CA SER A 121 -1.09 13.98 25.08
C SER A 121 -2.02 12.83 25.46
N LEU A 122 -1.58 11.92 26.33
CA LEU A 122 -2.42 10.84 26.85
C LEU A 122 -3.51 11.38 27.78
N SER A 123 -3.21 12.38 28.60
CA SER A 123 -4.19 13.07 29.46
C SER A 123 -5.23 13.81 28.61
N ALA A 124 -4.79 14.51 27.56
CA ALA A 124 -5.67 15.15 26.58
C ALA A 124 -6.55 14.12 25.86
N LEU A 125 -6.00 12.96 25.48
CA LEU A 125 -6.76 11.85 24.90
C LEU A 125 -7.82 11.32 25.88
N LYS A 126 -7.46 11.12 27.15
CA LYS A 126 -8.39 10.67 28.20
C LYS A 126 -9.58 11.61 28.31
N LEU A 127 -9.34 12.91 28.35
CA LEU A 127 -10.42 13.91 28.34
C LEU A 127 -11.22 13.87 27.02
N ALA A 128 -10.54 13.76 25.86
CA ALA A 128 -11.19 13.66 24.57
C ALA A 128 -12.14 12.46 24.47
N THR A 129 -11.76 11.28 24.96
CA THR A 129 -12.63 10.08 24.92
C THR A 129 -13.96 10.26 25.66
N GLN A 130 -14.05 11.22 26.58
CA GLN A 130 -15.22 11.47 27.41
C GLN A 130 -16.15 12.57 26.88
N ILE A 131 -15.70 13.36 25.90
CA ILE A 131 -16.44 14.49 25.31
C ILE A 131 -16.63 14.37 23.80
N LEU A 132 -15.85 13.52 23.11
CA LEU A 132 -15.83 13.42 21.66
C LEU A 132 -16.98 12.55 21.13
N SER A 133 -17.62 13.02 20.05
CA SER A 133 -18.70 12.32 19.37
C SER A 133 -18.19 11.12 18.57
N LYS A 134 -19.08 10.17 18.28
CA LYS A 134 -18.74 9.04 17.38
C LYS A 134 -18.38 9.60 16.01
N ASN A 135 -17.30 9.10 15.43
CA ASN A 135 -16.67 9.60 14.21
C ASN A 135 -15.98 10.97 14.32
N GLY A 136 -15.84 11.54 15.52
CA GLY A 136 -15.13 12.79 15.73
C GLY A 136 -13.63 12.72 15.44
N TYR A 137 -12.98 13.89 15.45
CA TYR A 137 -11.55 14.09 15.21
C TYR A 137 -10.81 14.40 16.51
N PHE A 138 -9.64 13.80 16.70
CA PHE A 138 -8.71 14.20 17.75
C PHE A 138 -7.37 14.58 17.13
N ILE A 139 -6.89 15.79 17.41
CA ILE A 139 -5.65 16.31 16.84
C ILE A 139 -4.74 16.72 17.98
N THR A 140 -3.56 16.10 18.07
CA THR A 140 -2.61 16.39 19.15
C THR A 140 -1.20 16.62 18.63
N LYS A 141 -0.47 17.52 19.29
CA LYS A 141 0.98 17.66 19.17
C LYS A 141 1.70 16.63 20.02
N ILE A 142 2.68 15.95 19.44
CA ILE A 142 3.55 14.97 20.11
C ILE A 142 5.00 15.25 19.73
N PHE A 143 5.95 14.85 20.57
CA PHE A 143 7.37 14.88 20.24
C PHE A 143 7.86 13.50 19.81
N ARG A 144 8.61 13.47 18.71
CA ARG A 144 9.28 12.24 18.27
C ARG A 144 10.26 11.78 19.36
N SER A 145 9.96 10.63 19.97
CA SER A 145 10.67 10.02 21.10
C SER A 145 10.64 8.50 20.98
N LYS A 146 11.30 7.76 21.89
CA LYS A 146 11.25 6.29 21.92
C LYS A 146 9.79 5.79 22.10
N ASP A 147 9.03 6.45 22.98
CA ASP A 147 7.67 6.03 23.37
C ASP A 147 6.55 6.48 22.41
N TYR A 148 6.91 7.23 21.36
CA TYR A 148 5.97 7.71 20.35
C TYR A 148 5.17 6.56 19.71
N HIS A 149 5.83 5.41 19.45
CA HIS A 149 5.17 4.26 18.83
C HIS A 149 4.05 3.69 19.71
N CYS A 150 4.27 3.59 21.03
CA CYS A 150 3.28 3.15 22.00
C CYS A 150 2.03 4.04 21.97
N LEU A 151 2.24 5.36 21.89
CA LEU A 151 1.15 6.33 21.83
C LEU A 151 0.32 6.22 20.52
N ILE A 152 0.99 5.99 19.37
CA ILE A 152 0.29 5.72 18.11
C ILE A 152 -0.53 4.44 18.17
N SER A 153 0.01 3.37 18.77
CA SER A 153 -0.71 2.11 18.97
C SER A 153 -1.98 2.30 19.81
N VAL A 154 -1.94 3.15 20.84
CA VAL A 154 -3.14 3.52 21.62
C VAL A 154 -4.15 4.25 20.74
N PHE A 155 -3.73 5.22 19.93
CA PHE A 155 -4.65 5.92 19.02
C PHE A 155 -5.28 5.00 17.98
N GLN A 156 -4.51 4.06 17.41
CA GLN A 156 -5.03 3.12 16.41
C GLN A 156 -6.09 2.17 16.97
N LYS A 157 -6.08 1.90 18.28
CA LYS A 157 -7.13 1.13 18.97
C LYS A 157 -8.43 1.92 19.16
N LEU A 158 -8.36 3.26 19.26
CA LEU A 158 -9.51 4.12 19.54
C LEU A 158 -10.10 4.83 18.30
N PHE A 159 -9.32 4.95 17.22
CA PHE A 159 -9.68 5.68 16.01
C PHE A 159 -9.48 4.82 14.76
N ARG A 160 -10.37 4.97 13.78
CA ARG A 160 -10.29 4.18 12.54
C ARG A 160 -9.08 4.52 11.68
N LYS A 161 -8.65 5.79 11.69
CA LYS A 161 -7.48 6.25 10.92
C LYS A 161 -6.63 7.17 11.79
N VAL A 162 -5.32 6.96 11.76
CA VAL A 162 -4.35 7.79 12.48
C VAL A 162 -3.30 8.27 11.49
N HIS A 163 -3.23 9.58 11.29
CA HIS A 163 -2.31 10.23 10.38
C HIS A 163 -1.26 11.00 11.15
N VAL A 164 0.01 10.67 10.92
CA VAL A 164 1.13 11.38 11.54
C VAL A 164 1.69 12.34 10.51
N TRP A 165 1.71 13.63 10.84
CA TRP A 165 2.13 14.65 9.91
C TRP A 165 2.84 15.82 10.59
N LYS A 166 3.85 16.37 9.92
CA LYS A 166 4.54 17.59 10.35
C LYS A 166 4.20 18.71 9.35
N PRO A 167 3.41 19.73 9.73
CA PRO A 167 3.04 20.82 8.85
C PRO A 167 4.27 21.67 8.50
N ALA A 168 4.29 22.27 7.30
CA ALA A 168 5.41 23.11 6.84
C ALA A 168 5.61 24.38 7.70
N ALA A 169 4.59 24.83 8.42
CA ALA A 169 4.68 25.94 9.37
C ALA A 169 5.49 25.59 10.64
N SER A 170 5.65 24.30 10.94
CA SER A 170 6.50 23.79 12.02
C SER A 170 7.98 24.08 11.74
N ARG A 171 8.75 24.34 12.80
CA ARG A 171 10.20 24.52 12.68
C ARG A 171 10.86 23.19 12.27
N LEU A 172 11.77 23.22 11.30
CA LEU A 172 12.47 22.02 10.84
C LEU A 172 13.23 21.34 11.99
N GLU A 173 13.88 22.14 12.84
CA GLU A 173 14.65 21.72 14.01
C GLU A 173 13.81 21.12 15.15
N SER A 174 12.52 21.45 15.23
CA SER A 174 11.67 20.94 16.31
C SER A 174 11.36 19.46 16.13
N ALA A 175 11.37 18.66 17.20
CA ALA A 175 10.90 17.28 17.13
C ALA A 175 9.36 17.14 17.14
N GLU A 176 8.63 18.27 17.09
CA GLU A 176 7.16 18.25 17.07
C GLU A 176 6.59 17.61 15.80
N ILE A 177 5.56 16.82 16.02
CA ILE A 177 4.69 16.21 15.02
C ILE A 177 3.25 16.37 15.46
N PHE A 178 2.35 16.41 14.51
CA PHE A 178 0.92 16.40 14.77
C PHE A 178 0.35 15.05 14.36
N VAL A 179 -0.45 14.48 15.25
CA VAL A 179 -1.19 13.26 14.98
C VAL A 179 -2.65 13.64 14.82
N VAL A 180 -3.21 13.35 13.66
CA VAL A 180 -4.61 13.56 13.30
C VAL A 180 -5.29 12.21 13.32
N CYS A 181 -6.11 12.00 14.35
CA CYS A 181 -6.92 10.82 14.53
C CYS A 181 -8.32 11.10 13.97
N GLU A 182 -8.73 10.35 12.94
CA GLU A 182 -10.05 10.47 12.33
C GLU A 182 -10.95 9.33 12.77
N LYS A 183 -12.24 9.66 12.88
CA LYS A 183 -13.32 8.72 13.12
C LYS A 183 -13.15 7.96 14.44
N TYR A 184 -13.42 8.64 15.54
CA TYR A 184 -13.47 8.03 16.86
C TYR A 184 -14.47 6.86 16.89
N LEU A 185 -14.01 5.69 17.35
CA LEU A 185 -14.83 4.47 17.38
C LEU A 185 -15.90 4.51 18.48
N LYS A 186 -15.64 5.29 19.55
CA LYS A 186 -16.50 5.41 20.74
C LYS A 186 -16.93 4.05 21.31
N PRO A 187 -15.98 3.24 21.82
CA PRO A 187 -16.31 1.97 22.46
C PRO A 187 -17.15 2.21 23.73
N SER A 188 -18.05 1.28 24.05
CA SER A 188 -18.94 1.39 25.22
C SER A 188 -18.17 1.40 26.55
N LYS A 189 -17.06 0.67 26.62
CA LYS A 189 -16.09 0.68 27.71
C LYS A 189 -14.70 0.87 27.12
N VAL A 190 -14.00 1.92 27.56
CA VAL A 190 -12.59 2.13 27.21
C VAL A 190 -11.74 1.45 28.27
N ASP A 191 -10.83 0.57 27.87
CA ASP A 191 -9.92 -0.09 28.80
C ASP A 191 -9.07 0.96 29.53
N SER A 192 -9.18 1.00 30.86
CA SER A 192 -8.45 1.98 31.68
C SER A 192 -6.93 1.84 31.55
N SER A 193 -6.43 0.66 31.15
CA SER A 193 -5.01 0.42 30.92
C SER A 193 -4.47 1.14 29.68
N LEU A 194 -5.31 1.41 28.68
CA LEU A 194 -4.92 2.12 27.46
C LEU A 194 -4.73 3.62 27.68
N LEU A 195 -5.29 4.16 28.76
CA LEU A 195 -5.26 5.59 29.09
C LEU A 195 -4.34 5.91 30.27
N ASP A 196 -3.69 4.90 30.87
CA ASP A 196 -2.79 5.06 32.00
C ASP A 196 -1.34 5.17 31.51
N SER A 197 -0.68 6.30 31.80
CA SER A 197 0.68 6.58 31.32
C SER A 197 1.69 5.54 31.80
N LYS A 198 1.52 5.02 33.01
CA LYS A 198 2.43 4.01 33.60
C LYS A 198 2.42 2.69 32.84
N LYS A 199 1.27 2.30 32.28
CA LYS A 199 1.11 1.04 31.54
C LYS A 199 1.42 1.20 30.05
N VAL A 200 1.04 2.35 29.47
CA VAL A 200 1.24 2.62 28.04
C VAL A 200 2.72 2.73 27.69
N PHE A 201 3.53 3.32 28.58
CA PHE A 201 4.97 3.51 28.38
C PHE A 201 5.82 2.47 29.09
N LEU A 202 5.25 1.32 29.50
CA LEU A 202 6.04 0.22 30.02
C LEU A 202 6.84 -0.39 28.86
N ASP A 203 8.16 -0.28 28.92
CA ASP A 203 9.07 -0.73 27.87
C ASP A 203 8.84 -2.20 27.52
N THR A 204 8.36 -2.47 26.31
CA THR A 204 8.28 -3.83 25.74
C THR A 204 9.62 -4.21 25.09
N SER A 205 10.74 -3.70 25.60
CA SER A 205 12.06 -3.76 24.96
C SER A 205 12.73 -5.14 24.99
N ASP A 206 12.13 -6.13 25.63
CA ASP A 206 12.70 -7.49 25.73
C ASP A 206 12.35 -8.41 24.53
N GLU A 207 11.46 -7.98 23.63
CA GLU A 207 11.10 -8.78 22.46
C GLU A 207 12.02 -8.48 21.25
N ALA A 208 12.99 -9.37 21.05
CA ALA A 208 13.62 -9.72 19.77
C ALA A 208 14.80 -8.87 19.23
N LYS A 209 15.75 -8.49 20.08
CA LYS A 209 17.15 -8.57 19.62
C LYS A 209 17.60 -10.03 19.72
N GLN A 210 17.39 -10.81 18.65
CA GLN A 210 18.16 -12.05 18.52
C GLN A 210 19.64 -11.69 18.69
N PRO A 211 20.39 -12.38 19.57
CA PRO A 211 21.82 -12.14 19.67
C PRO A 211 22.42 -12.45 18.29
N ASP A 212 22.87 -11.42 17.56
CA ASP A 212 23.46 -11.55 16.23
C ASP A 212 24.90 -12.08 16.43
N VAL A 213 25.00 -13.37 16.77
CA VAL A 213 26.24 -14.11 16.96
C VAL A 213 26.92 -14.22 15.58
N GLY A 214 27.75 -13.24 15.24
CA GLY A 214 28.56 -13.29 14.01
C GLY A 214 28.88 -11.99 13.29
N LYS A 215 28.57 -10.81 13.83
CA LYS A 215 29.05 -9.54 13.24
C LYS A 215 29.83 -8.68 14.23
N ASN A 216 31.08 -8.38 13.88
CA ASN A 216 31.86 -7.30 14.48
C ASN A 216 31.21 -5.95 14.12
N GLU A 217 30.36 -5.41 14.98
CA GLU A 217 29.88 -4.04 14.88
C GLU A 217 30.35 -3.19 16.07
N LYS A 218 30.68 -1.93 15.76
CA LYS A 218 31.40 -0.96 16.59
C LYS A 218 30.68 -0.65 17.91
N LYS A 219 31.47 -0.49 18.97
CA LYS A 219 31.09 -0.09 20.34
C LYS A 219 29.91 0.87 20.39
N THR A 220 28.76 0.40 20.89
CA THR A 220 27.65 1.23 21.34
C THR A 220 28.03 1.94 22.65
N LYS A 221 27.51 3.16 22.84
CA LYS A 221 27.64 3.90 24.10
C LYS A 221 26.96 3.11 25.23
N PRO A 222 27.47 3.16 26.48
CA PRO A 222 26.89 2.41 27.59
C PRO A 222 25.52 2.99 27.95
N GLU A 223 24.44 2.23 27.69
CA GLU A 223 23.15 2.37 28.38
C GLU A 223 23.27 1.58 29.70
N GLY A 224 22.61 2.09 30.76
CA GLY A 224 22.77 1.62 32.14
C GLY A 224 22.47 0.14 32.34
N TYR A 225 23.07 -0.41 33.41
CA TYR A 225 23.06 -1.82 33.79
C TYR A 225 21.66 -2.44 33.77
N GLU A 226 21.41 -3.36 32.83
CA GLU A 226 20.35 -4.34 32.94
C GLU A 226 20.87 -5.52 33.78
N ASP A 227 20.23 -5.75 34.94
CA ASP A 227 20.60 -6.73 35.96
C ASP A 227 20.60 -8.20 35.47
N GLN A 228 20.18 -8.49 34.24
CA GLN A 228 20.10 -9.86 33.73
C GLN A 228 21.41 -10.40 33.14
N ILE A 229 22.36 -9.54 32.76
CA ILE A 229 23.62 -9.97 32.11
C ILE A 229 24.60 -10.61 33.12
N LEU A 230 24.42 -10.35 34.42
CA LEU A 230 25.36 -10.79 35.46
C LEU A 230 25.08 -12.18 36.03
N LEU A 231 23.92 -12.78 35.78
CA LEU A 231 23.64 -14.11 36.33
C LEU A 231 24.38 -15.20 35.56
N TYR A 232 25.25 -15.94 36.26
CA TYR A 232 25.92 -17.10 35.71
C TYR A 232 24.93 -18.25 35.50
N LYS A 233 24.60 -18.55 34.24
CA LYS A 233 23.64 -19.60 33.86
C LYS A 233 24.36 -20.87 33.41
N LYS A 234 23.97 -22.01 33.96
CA LYS A 234 24.37 -23.37 33.54
C LYS A 234 23.19 -24.07 32.89
N ILE A 235 23.42 -24.88 31.86
CA ILE A 235 22.42 -25.77 31.26
C ILE A 235 23.00 -27.19 31.14
N THR A 236 22.18 -28.23 31.21
CA THR A 236 22.64 -29.59 30.93
C THR A 236 22.80 -29.82 29.42
N ALA A 237 23.70 -30.73 29.04
CA ALA A 237 23.92 -31.09 27.65
C ALA A 237 22.65 -31.71 27.05
N SER A 238 21.94 -32.58 27.78
CA SER A 238 20.67 -33.16 27.34
C SER A 238 19.61 -32.10 27.01
N GLU A 239 19.46 -31.07 27.86
CA GLU A 239 18.52 -29.98 27.62
C GLU A 239 18.93 -29.15 26.41
N PHE A 240 20.23 -28.83 26.28
CA PHE A 240 20.76 -28.11 25.13
C PHE A 240 20.57 -28.87 23.80
N ILE A 241 20.86 -30.17 23.79
CA ILE A 241 20.74 -31.03 22.59
C ILE A 241 19.28 -31.11 22.14
N ARG A 242 18.35 -31.40 23.06
CA ARG A 242 16.91 -31.55 22.76
C ARG A 242 16.19 -30.24 22.48
N SER A 243 16.75 -29.10 22.93
CA SER A 243 16.11 -27.79 22.75
C SER A 243 15.97 -27.37 21.27
N LYS A 244 14.81 -26.77 20.93
CA LYS A 244 14.58 -26.13 19.63
C LYS A 244 15.27 -24.76 19.53
N ASN A 245 15.38 -24.04 20.65
CA ASN A 245 15.95 -22.69 20.75
C ASN A 245 17.43 -22.71 21.16
N TYR A 246 18.20 -23.72 20.71
CA TYR A 246 19.61 -23.90 21.08
C TYR A 246 20.49 -22.67 20.79
N LEU A 247 20.17 -21.86 19.79
CA LEU A 247 20.90 -20.62 19.48
C LEU A 247 20.71 -19.52 20.55
N GLU A 248 19.50 -19.37 21.08
CA GLU A 248 19.20 -18.40 22.16
C GLU A 248 19.81 -18.87 23.48
N ILE A 249 19.79 -20.18 23.70
CA ILE A 249 20.45 -20.83 24.83
C ILE A 249 21.96 -20.57 24.79
N LEU A 250 22.64 -20.82 23.66
CA LEU A 250 24.09 -20.51 23.52
C LEU A 250 24.40 -19.04 23.78
N GLY A 251 23.50 -18.14 23.39
CA GLY A 251 23.67 -16.71 23.62
C GLY A 251 23.48 -16.29 25.08
N SER A 252 22.66 -17.01 25.85
CA SER A 252 22.28 -16.65 27.22
C SER A 252 23.06 -17.40 28.30
N VAL A 253 23.47 -18.64 28.03
CA VAL A 253 24.14 -19.55 28.96
C VAL A 253 25.66 -19.31 28.98
N ASN A 254 26.29 -19.60 30.12
CA ASN A 254 27.73 -19.47 30.31
C ASN A 254 28.46 -20.81 30.22
N GLN A 255 27.82 -21.89 30.68
CA GLN A 255 28.40 -23.23 30.69
C GLN A 255 27.34 -24.29 30.33
N ILE A 256 27.70 -25.22 29.44
CA ILE A 256 26.96 -26.47 29.25
C ILE A 256 27.61 -27.53 30.15
N VAL A 257 26.81 -28.24 30.94
CA VAL A 257 27.26 -29.31 31.84
C VAL A 257 26.97 -30.64 31.15
N LEU A 258 28.01 -31.45 30.91
CA LEU A 258 27.87 -32.80 30.39
C LEU A 258 27.28 -33.70 31.48
N ASP A 259 25.97 -33.89 31.45
CA ASP A 259 25.17 -34.59 32.46
C ASP A 259 25.27 -36.11 32.36
N ASP A 260 25.27 -36.67 31.15
CA ASP A 260 25.39 -38.11 30.93
C ASP A 260 26.79 -38.53 30.47
N GLU A 261 27.24 -39.71 30.91
CA GLU A 261 28.50 -40.33 30.45
C GLU A 261 28.51 -40.58 28.94
N ILE A 262 27.33 -40.74 28.34
CA ILE A 262 27.13 -40.91 26.89
C ILE A 262 27.77 -39.71 26.16
N TRP A 263 27.51 -38.48 26.63
CA TRP A 263 28.07 -37.27 26.03
C TRP A 263 29.57 -37.12 26.28
N GLN A 264 30.06 -37.58 27.44
CA GLN A 264 31.47 -37.48 27.82
C GLN A 264 32.35 -38.45 27.02
N LYS A 265 31.87 -39.66 26.75
CA LYS A 265 32.60 -40.74 26.04
C LYS A 265 32.43 -40.72 24.52
N HIS A 266 31.52 -39.89 23.99
CA HIS A 266 31.20 -39.81 22.56
C HIS A 266 32.43 -39.37 21.73
N GLU A 267 32.69 -40.01 20.58
CA GLU A 267 33.86 -39.71 19.73
C GLU A 267 33.92 -38.25 19.25
N ALA A 268 32.75 -37.65 18.99
CA ALA A 268 32.62 -36.23 18.65
C ALA A 268 32.96 -35.25 19.79
N THR A 269 33.07 -35.70 21.04
CA THR A 269 33.41 -34.86 22.20
C THR A 269 34.92 -34.74 22.35
N THR A 270 35.52 -33.86 21.53
CA THR A 270 36.96 -33.59 21.59
C THR A 270 37.34 -32.77 22.83
N GLU A 271 38.60 -32.83 23.27
CA GLU A 271 39.12 -32.01 24.38
C GLU A 271 38.90 -30.50 24.13
N GLU A 272 39.04 -30.07 22.88
CA GLU A 272 38.74 -28.69 22.46
C GLU A 272 37.27 -28.32 22.72
N LEU A 273 36.35 -29.23 22.42
CA LEU A 273 34.92 -29.02 22.62
C LEU A 273 34.57 -28.93 24.10
N GLN A 274 35.17 -29.78 24.95
CA GLN A 274 34.97 -29.74 26.40
C GLN A 274 35.36 -28.38 26.98
N HIS A 275 36.52 -27.83 26.57
CA HIS A 275 36.94 -26.48 26.97
C HIS A 275 35.97 -25.40 26.48
N CYS A 276 35.46 -25.51 25.25
CA CYS A 276 34.47 -24.57 24.72
C CYS A 276 33.15 -24.59 25.50
N ILE A 277 32.72 -25.78 25.93
CA ILE A 277 31.47 -26.00 26.66
C ILE A 277 31.56 -25.48 28.12
N MET A 278 32.75 -25.49 28.71
CA MET A 278 32.99 -24.94 30.05
C MET A 278 32.84 -23.42 30.13
N ASP A 279 33.22 -22.69 29.08
CA ASP A 279 33.09 -21.24 29.00
C ASP A 279 32.64 -20.76 27.61
N LEU A 280 31.32 -20.78 27.41
CA LEU A 280 30.69 -20.40 26.15
C LEU A 280 30.90 -18.93 25.79
N LYS A 281 31.16 -18.06 26.76
CA LYS A 281 31.29 -16.61 26.52
C LYS A 281 32.66 -16.25 25.95
N VAL A 282 33.65 -17.12 26.10
CA VAL A 282 34.98 -16.99 25.49
C VAL A 282 35.00 -17.53 24.05
N CYS A 283 34.05 -18.39 23.68
CA CYS A 283 33.97 -18.98 22.35
C CYS A 283 33.70 -17.95 21.24
N GLY A 284 34.52 -17.98 20.19
CA GLY A 284 34.29 -17.23 18.96
C GLY A 284 33.41 -17.99 17.96
N PRO A 285 33.22 -17.43 16.74
CA PRO A 285 32.39 -18.05 15.71
C PRO A 285 32.91 -19.42 15.20
N ARG A 286 34.18 -19.76 15.47
CA ARG A 286 34.77 -21.05 15.07
C ARG A 286 34.41 -22.12 16.11
N GLU A 287 34.58 -21.79 17.38
CA GLU A 287 34.30 -22.61 18.56
C GLU A 287 32.80 -22.89 18.65
N LEU A 288 31.96 -21.88 18.43
CA LEU A 288 30.49 -22.06 18.36
C LEU A 288 30.07 -22.99 17.22
N ARG A 289 30.80 -22.99 16.10
CA ARG A 289 30.54 -23.97 15.01
C ARG A 289 30.92 -25.39 15.41
N LEU A 290 31.96 -25.57 16.23
CA LEU A 290 32.30 -26.89 16.78
C LEU A 290 31.16 -27.41 17.66
N ILE A 291 30.64 -26.58 18.58
CA ILE A 291 29.51 -26.94 19.45
C ILE A 291 28.26 -27.29 18.63
N LEU A 292 27.94 -26.51 17.60
CA LEU A 292 26.80 -26.79 16.73
C LEU A 292 26.97 -28.07 15.91
N ASN A 293 28.19 -28.36 15.43
CA ASN A 293 28.48 -29.60 14.71
C ASN A 293 28.42 -30.83 15.64
N TRP A 294 28.90 -30.70 16.87
CA TRP A 294 28.78 -31.72 17.91
C TRP A 294 27.32 -32.05 18.22
N ARG A 295 26.49 -31.02 18.47
CA ARG A 295 25.04 -31.21 18.66
C ARG A 295 24.38 -31.91 17.48
N LYS A 296 24.76 -31.57 16.24
CA LYS A 296 24.22 -32.21 15.03
C LYS A 296 24.62 -33.67 14.90
N LYS A 297 25.86 -34.03 15.23
CA LYS A 297 26.32 -35.43 15.21
C LYS A 297 25.55 -36.27 16.22
N ILE A 298 25.44 -35.79 17.45
CA ILE A 298 24.68 -36.47 18.51
C ILE A 298 23.20 -36.66 18.12
N LEU A 299 22.55 -35.62 17.59
CA LEU A 299 21.15 -35.74 17.17
C LEU A 299 20.95 -36.76 16.03
N LYS A 300 21.95 -36.91 15.15
CA LYS A 300 21.89 -37.88 14.06
C LYS A 300 22.02 -39.31 14.58
N GLU A 301 22.90 -39.55 15.54
CA GLU A 301 23.07 -40.86 16.16
C GLU A 301 21.85 -41.25 16.98
N LEU A 302 21.26 -40.31 17.73
CA LEU A 302 19.99 -40.52 18.43
C LEU A 302 18.85 -40.92 17.48
N SER A 303 18.74 -40.28 16.31
CA SER A 303 17.73 -40.67 15.31
C SER A 303 18.01 -42.04 14.68
N GLU A 304 19.28 -42.39 14.44
CA GLU A 304 19.65 -43.70 13.87
C GLU A 304 19.43 -44.85 14.87
N GLU A 305 19.51 -44.59 16.17
CA GLU A 305 19.16 -45.56 17.23
C GLU A 305 17.64 -45.73 17.37
N GLU A 306 16.88 -44.64 17.29
CA GLU A 306 15.41 -44.68 17.27
C GLU A 306 14.89 -45.46 16.03
N ASP A 307 15.46 -45.22 14.85
CA ASP A 307 15.09 -45.92 13.61
C ASP A 307 15.41 -47.43 13.65
N LYS A 308 16.47 -47.85 14.37
CA LYS A 308 16.85 -49.27 14.52
C LYS A 308 15.99 -50.01 15.55
N ALA A 309 15.37 -49.31 16.47
CA ALA A 309 14.46 -49.91 17.45
C ALA A 309 13.06 -50.17 16.90
N GLU A 310 12.68 -49.53 15.77
CA GLU A 310 11.33 -49.55 15.21
C GLU A 310 11.19 -50.33 13.88
N GLU A 311 12.04 -51.32 13.56
CA GLU A 311 11.92 -52.13 12.33
C GLU A 311 10.60 -52.95 12.24
N HIS A 312 9.54 -52.29 11.76
CA HIS A 312 8.47 -52.85 10.94
C HIS A 312 8.33 -51.99 9.67
N PRO A 313 8.15 -52.61 8.48
CA PRO A 313 8.44 -51.94 7.21
C PRO A 313 7.28 -51.07 6.76
N GLY A 314 7.52 -49.77 6.58
CA GLY A 314 6.55 -48.91 5.92
C GLY A 314 6.89 -47.43 5.89
N VAL A 315 7.03 -46.91 4.66
CA VAL A 315 6.92 -45.49 4.27
C VAL A 315 8.23 -44.68 4.25
N SER A 316 8.82 -44.69 3.05
CA SER A 316 9.79 -43.72 2.51
C SER A 316 9.44 -42.26 2.85
N SER A 317 10.25 -41.61 3.68
CA SER A 317 10.21 -40.18 3.97
C SER A 317 10.98 -39.36 2.93
N GLN A 318 10.25 -38.63 2.08
CA GLN A 318 10.79 -37.50 1.30
C GLN A 318 10.82 -36.26 2.20
N LEU A 319 11.97 -35.98 2.82
CA LEU A 319 12.25 -34.72 3.52
C LEU A 319 13.70 -34.33 3.18
N ASP A 320 13.89 -33.23 2.43
CA ASP A 320 15.09 -32.34 2.46
C ASP A 320 15.23 -31.37 1.24
N GLU A 321 14.13 -30.93 0.60
CA GLU A 321 14.21 -29.87 -0.43
C GLU A 321 13.71 -28.47 0.03
N ASN A 322 13.07 -28.38 1.20
CA ASN A 322 12.39 -27.14 1.63
C ASN A 322 13.30 -26.08 2.29
N GLU A 323 14.46 -26.47 2.83
CA GLU A 323 15.38 -25.51 3.48
C GLU A 323 16.17 -24.66 2.47
N ILE A 324 16.53 -25.24 1.32
CA ILE A 324 17.30 -24.56 0.27
C ILE A 324 16.44 -23.51 -0.47
N GLU A 325 15.14 -23.79 -0.68
CA GLU A 325 14.21 -22.81 -1.26
C GLU A 325 13.97 -21.61 -0.35
N SER A 326 13.89 -21.81 0.96
CA SER A 326 13.67 -20.73 1.93
C SER A 326 14.84 -19.73 1.94
N ALA A 327 16.09 -20.22 1.85
CA ALA A 327 17.29 -19.40 1.82
C ALA A 327 17.40 -18.59 0.52
N ALA A 328 17.05 -19.19 -0.62
CA ALA A 328 17.03 -18.50 -1.92
C ALA A 328 15.96 -17.39 -1.98
N LEU A 329 14.78 -17.63 -1.40
CA LEU A 329 13.69 -16.66 -1.29
C LEU A 329 14.06 -15.49 -0.35
N LYS A 330 14.70 -15.78 0.79
CA LYS A 330 15.20 -14.77 1.74
C LYS A 330 16.27 -13.89 1.08
N LYS A 331 17.17 -14.47 0.28
CA LYS A 331 18.22 -13.75 -0.49
C LYS A 331 17.62 -12.87 -1.59
N LYS A 332 16.58 -13.33 -2.31
CA LYS A 332 15.81 -12.52 -3.29
C LYS A 332 15.09 -11.35 -2.62
N ARG A 333 14.40 -11.58 -1.50
CA ARG A 333 13.67 -10.54 -0.74
C ARG A 333 14.60 -9.46 -0.23
N ARG A 334 15.80 -9.82 0.27
CA ARG A 334 16.82 -8.87 0.73
C ARG A 334 17.39 -8.01 -0.41
N LYS A 335 17.58 -8.55 -1.61
CA LYS A 335 17.99 -7.78 -2.80
C LYS A 335 16.92 -6.75 -3.19
N LEU A 336 15.66 -7.15 -3.21
CA LEU A 336 14.52 -6.30 -3.58
C LEU A 336 14.30 -5.14 -2.57
N LEU A 337 14.45 -5.41 -1.28
CA LEU A 337 14.41 -4.39 -0.22
C LEU A 337 15.56 -3.38 -0.33
N LYS A 338 16.80 -3.84 -0.61
CA LYS A 338 17.95 -2.95 -0.86
C LYS A 338 17.74 -2.05 -2.09
N GLU A 339 17.11 -2.57 -3.13
CA GLU A 339 16.81 -1.80 -4.35
C GLU A 339 15.72 -0.75 -4.11
N LYS A 340 14.64 -1.10 -3.41
CA LYS A 340 13.61 -0.14 -2.93
C LYS A 340 14.22 0.98 -2.09
N ALA A 341 15.09 0.65 -1.14
CA ALA A 341 15.77 1.64 -0.29
C ALA A 341 16.66 2.60 -1.10
N LYS A 342 17.42 2.10 -2.09
CA LYS A 342 18.22 2.93 -3.01
C LYS A 342 17.37 3.90 -3.83
N ILE A 343 16.21 3.44 -4.32
CA ILE A 343 15.26 4.29 -5.07
C ILE A 343 14.68 5.38 -4.16
N GLN A 344 14.36 5.07 -2.91
CA GLN A 344 13.82 6.02 -1.94
C GLN A 344 14.86 7.05 -1.50
N MET A 345 16.12 6.65 -1.31
CA MET A 345 17.24 7.56 -1.04
C MET A 345 17.50 8.52 -2.21
N ARG A 346 17.43 8.03 -3.47
CA ARG A 346 17.51 8.88 -4.68
C ARG A 346 16.37 9.90 -4.77
N LYS A 347 15.16 9.55 -4.30
CA LYS A 347 14.03 10.49 -4.19
C LYS A 347 14.29 11.56 -3.12
N GLN A 348 14.82 11.19 -1.95
CA GLN A 348 15.16 12.13 -0.87
C GLN A 348 16.28 13.12 -1.27
N LEU A 349 17.24 12.67 -2.07
CA LEU A 349 18.36 13.49 -2.56
C LEU A 349 18.01 14.43 -3.74
N LYS A 350 16.73 14.61 -4.09
CA LYS A 350 16.25 15.45 -5.22
C LYS A 350 16.91 15.16 -6.58
N MET A 351 17.52 13.98 -6.74
CA MET A 351 18.13 13.50 -7.99
C MET A 351 17.06 13.02 -9.01
N VAL A 352 15.77 13.13 -8.66
CA VAL A 352 14.62 12.74 -9.49
C VAL A 352 13.56 13.85 -9.42
N HIS A 353 13.19 14.41 -10.57
CA HIS A 353 12.22 15.50 -10.70
C HIS A 353 10.76 15.02 -10.55
N GLU A 354 9.92 15.79 -9.86
CA GLU A 354 8.60 15.41 -9.30
C GLU A 354 7.52 15.04 -10.34
N ASP A 355 7.69 15.38 -11.62
CA ASP A 355 6.69 15.12 -12.68
C ASP A 355 6.83 13.76 -13.38
N SER A 356 7.42 12.75 -12.73
CA SER A 356 7.55 11.38 -13.27
C SER A 356 6.87 10.37 -12.35
N ALA A 357 5.54 10.34 -12.40
CA ALA A 357 4.69 9.37 -11.71
C ALA A 357 5.11 7.92 -12.03
N TYR A 358 5.64 7.24 -11.01
CA TYR A 358 5.72 5.78 -10.96
C TYR A 358 4.67 5.32 -9.95
N ASP A 359 3.62 4.68 -10.45
CA ASP A 359 2.71 3.88 -9.63
C ASP A 359 3.52 2.71 -9.05
N LEU A 360 3.70 2.74 -7.73
CA LEU A 360 4.14 1.59 -6.97
C LEU A 360 2.93 0.67 -6.82
N PRO A 361 3.00 -0.60 -7.22
CA PRO A 361 1.91 -1.55 -7.00
C PRO A 361 1.59 -1.62 -5.50
N GLN A 362 0.33 -1.40 -5.14
CA GLN A 362 -0.19 -1.57 -3.78
C GLN A 362 0.03 -3.01 -3.31
N GLU A 363 0.43 -3.14 -2.04
CA GLU A 363 0.96 -4.35 -1.41
C GLU A 363 -0.08 -5.45 -1.10
N GLN A 364 -1.28 -5.43 -1.73
CA GLN A 364 -2.37 -6.34 -1.36
C GLN A 364 -2.52 -7.59 -2.24
N ASP A 365 -1.84 -7.69 -3.40
CA ASP A 365 -2.08 -8.79 -4.37
C ASP A 365 -0.92 -9.79 -4.54
N LEU A 366 0.09 -9.75 -3.66
CA LEU A 366 1.32 -10.57 -3.74
C LEU A 366 1.41 -11.69 -2.69
N PHE A 367 0.36 -11.89 -1.89
CA PHE A 367 0.37 -12.77 -0.71
C PHE A 367 -0.51 -14.03 -0.80
N SER A 368 -1.16 -14.29 -1.93
CA SER A 368 -1.89 -15.56 -2.12
C SER A 368 -0.93 -16.69 -2.53
N LEU A 369 -0.37 -17.41 -1.55
CA LEU A 369 0.42 -18.64 -1.73
C LEU A 369 -0.29 -19.70 -2.61
N ASN A 370 -1.62 -19.65 -2.70
CA ASN A 370 -2.43 -20.51 -3.56
C ASN A 370 -2.23 -20.27 -5.07
N LYS A 371 -1.75 -19.10 -5.51
CA LYS A 371 -1.45 -18.82 -6.93
C LYS A 371 -0.05 -19.27 -7.36
N ILE A 372 0.88 -19.43 -6.42
CA ILE A 372 2.27 -19.85 -6.69
C ILE A 372 2.36 -21.39 -6.74
N ALA A 373 1.59 -22.10 -5.91
CA ALA A 373 1.48 -23.56 -5.96
C ALA A 373 0.84 -24.07 -7.28
N LYS A 374 -0.15 -23.35 -7.82
CA LYS A 374 -0.77 -23.65 -9.12
C LYS A 374 0.14 -23.36 -10.32
N ALA A 375 1.05 -22.38 -10.19
CA ALA A 375 1.99 -22.01 -11.24
C ALA A 375 3.24 -22.92 -11.31
N LYS A 376 3.60 -23.61 -10.22
CA LYS A 376 4.73 -24.57 -10.20
C LYS A 376 4.37 -25.96 -10.74
N LYS A 377 3.09 -26.36 -10.73
CA LYS A 377 2.62 -27.62 -11.36
C LYS A 377 2.59 -27.57 -12.90
N ILE A 378 2.85 -26.40 -13.49
CA ILE A 378 2.80 -26.15 -14.94
C ILE A 378 4.09 -25.39 -15.31
N GLY A 379 5.21 -26.08 -15.59
CA GLY A 379 6.43 -25.36 -15.93
C GLY A 379 7.72 -26.18 -16.02
N ILE A 380 7.69 -27.30 -16.73
CA ILE A 380 8.90 -27.97 -17.25
C ILE A 380 9.13 -27.45 -18.67
N LYS A 381 10.31 -26.86 -18.88
CA LYS A 381 11.03 -26.60 -20.15
C LYS A 381 10.39 -25.63 -21.15
N ASP A 382 10.84 -24.37 -21.07
CA ASP A 382 10.88 -23.43 -22.20
C ASP A 382 11.93 -23.91 -23.21
N ASP A 383 11.51 -24.63 -24.25
CA ASP A 383 12.22 -24.65 -25.53
C ASP A 383 11.23 -24.99 -26.66
N LYS A 384 11.30 -24.20 -27.73
CA LYS A 384 10.60 -24.30 -29.03
C LYS A 384 9.13 -23.86 -29.05
N ARG A 385 8.97 -22.70 -29.68
CA ARG A 385 7.72 -22.21 -30.28
C ARG A 385 7.22 -23.23 -31.29
N GLU A 386 6.08 -23.85 -31.03
CA GLU A 386 5.22 -24.35 -32.10
C GLU A 386 3.75 -24.31 -31.69
N LYS A 387 2.92 -24.07 -32.70
CA LYS A 387 1.50 -23.74 -32.62
C LYS A 387 0.74 -24.88 -31.94
N ALA A 388 0.07 -24.60 -30.82
CA ALA A 388 -0.89 -25.52 -30.23
C ALA A 388 -2.24 -24.82 -30.01
N ASN A 389 -3.13 -25.05 -30.97
CA ASN A 389 -4.56 -25.06 -30.71
C ASN A 389 -4.82 -26.14 -29.65
N ILE A 390 -5.20 -25.76 -28.43
CA ILE A 390 -5.71 -26.71 -27.45
C ILE A 390 -7.21 -26.52 -27.39
N SER A 391 -7.88 -27.42 -28.12
CA SER A 391 -9.27 -27.80 -27.97
C SER A 391 -9.57 -28.06 -26.50
N LEU A 392 -10.53 -27.32 -25.94
CA LEU A 392 -11.15 -27.61 -24.66
C LEU A 392 -12.47 -28.33 -24.95
N ASN A 393 -12.37 -29.62 -25.25
CA ASN A 393 -13.48 -30.56 -25.05
C ASN A 393 -13.50 -30.92 -23.57
N SER A 394 -14.21 -30.14 -22.75
CA SER A 394 -14.71 -30.63 -21.46
C SER A 394 -16.15 -31.04 -21.67
N LYS A 395 -16.36 -32.36 -21.78
CA LYS A 395 -17.66 -33.03 -21.68
C LYS A 395 -18.43 -32.46 -20.50
N VAL A 396 -19.57 -31.83 -20.78
CA VAL A 396 -20.65 -31.64 -19.81
C VAL A 396 -21.73 -32.64 -20.25
N SER A 397 -21.71 -33.82 -19.64
CA SER A 397 -22.78 -34.80 -19.77
C SER A 397 -23.98 -34.27 -18.99
N VAL A 398 -25.01 -33.81 -19.70
CA VAL A 398 -26.32 -33.55 -19.11
C VAL A 398 -27.14 -34.80 -19.37
N HIS A 399 -27.33 -35.62 -18.34
CA HIS A 399 -28.20 -36.78 -18.41
C HIS A 399 -29.62 -36.33 -18.79
N ALA A 400 -30.08 -36.76 -19.97
CA ALA A 400 -31.47 -36.69 -20.36
C ALA A 400 -32.28 -37.65 -19.47
N ALA A 401 -33.09 -37.10 -18.57
CA ALA A 401 -34.13 -37.86 -17.90
C ALA A 401 -35.29 -38.05 -18.88
N GLY A 402 -35.54 -39.32 -19.23
CA GLY A 402 -36.64 -39.73 -20.08
C GLY A 402 -38.00 -39.46 -19.45
N GLU A 403 -38.96 -39.31 -20.36
CA GLU A 403 -40.39 -39.17 -20.18
C GLU A 403 -40.96 -40.08 -19.08
N LYS A 404 -41.76 -39.49 -18.20
CA LYS A 404 -43.00 -40.08 -17.69
C LYS A 404 -43.91 -38.98 -17.18
N ASP A 405 -45.10 -38.99 -17.77
CA ASP A 405 -46.28 -38.21 -17.43
C ASP A 405 -46.59 -38.32 -15.93
N ASP A 406 -46.90 -37.19 -15.29
CA ASP A 406 -48.04 -37.07 -14.38
C ASP A 406 -48.17 -35.64 -13.87
N ASP A 407 -49.39 -35.12 -14.03
CA ASP A 407 -49.86 -33.82 -13.58
C ASP A 407 -49.80 -33.70 -12.04
N SER A 408 -49.04 -32.74 -11.50
CA SER A 408 -49.42 -32.02 -10.28
C SER A 408 -48.50 -30.83 -10.00
N ASP A 409 -49.17 -29.71 -9.77
CA ASP A 409 -48.74 -28.39 -9.31
C ASP A 409 -47.90 -28.49 -8.03
N ASP A 410 -46.63 -28.06 -8.04
CA ASP A 410 -45.88 -27.73 -6.82
C ASP A 410 -44.54 -26.99 -7.07
N GLY A 411 -44.31 -25.93 -6.27
CA GLY A 411 -43.00 -25.63 -5.66
C GLY A 411 -41.86 -25.07 -6.52
N PHE A 412 -41.76 -23.74 -6.61
CA PHE A 412 -40.55 -23.04 -7.08
C PHE A 412 -39.37 -23.24 -6.10
N ASP A 413 -38.55 -24.28 -6.32
CA ASP A 413 -37.28 -24.48 -5.61
C ASP A 413 -36.20 -23.50 -6.10
N LYS A 414 -35.58 -22.77 -5.18
CA LYS A 414 -34.65 -21.64 -5.38
C LYS A 414 -33.19 -22.06 -5.22
N ASN A 415 -32.78 -23.22 -5.72
CA ASN A 415 -31.42 -23.73 -5.50
C ASN A 415 -30.77 -24.32 -6.76
N SER A 416 -30.44 -23.48 -7.75
CA SER A 416 -29.41 -23.83 -8.75
C SER A 416 -28.82 -22.61 -9.49
N ASP A 417 -28.41 -21.56 -8.79
CA ASP A 417 -27.59 -20.50 -9.41
C ASP A 417 -26.11 -20.96 -9.47
N ILE A 418 -25.78 -21.81 -10.44
CA ILE A 418 -24.38 -22.10 -10.80
C ILE A 418 -23.85 -20.87 -11.54
N ILE A 419 -23.31 -19.91 -10.79
CA ILE A 419 -22.64 -18.74 -11.36
C ILE A 419 -21.34 -19.21 -12.01
N LEU A 420 -21.32 -19.30 -13.35
CA LEU A 420 -20.12 -19.54 -14.16
C LEU A 420 -19.20 -18.29 -14.14
N GLU A 421 -18.71 -17.90 -12.97
CA GLU A 421 -17.75 -16.81 -12.82
C GLU A 421 -16.37 -17.24 -13.34
N GLY A 422 -15.99 -16.75 -14.52
CA GLY A 422 -14.59 -16.80 -14.99
C GLY A 422 -14.33 -17.47 -16.34
N VAL A 423 -15.35 -17.90 -17.09
CA VAL A 423 -15.14 -18.46 -18.45
C VAL A 423 -14.85 -17.34 -19.45
N LYS A 424 -13.67 -17.37 -20.07
CA LYS A 424 -13.32 -16.44 -21.16
C LYS A 424 -14.04 -16.85 -22.44
N LEU A 425 -15.08 -16.11 -22.79
CA LEU A 425 -15.84 -16.31 -24.02
C LEU A 425 -15.05 -15.82 -25.25
N ALA A 426 -15.17 -16.54 -26.36
CA ALA A 426 -14.65 -16.13 -27.65
C ALA A 426 -15.46 -14.94 -28.22
N PRO A 427 -14.87 -14.06 -29.06
CA PRO A 427 -15.59 -12.92 -29.63
C PRO A 427 -16.80 -13.32 -30.47
N GLU A 428 -16.78 -14.51 -31.07
CA GLU A 428 -17.91 -15.10 -31.77
C GLU A 428 -19.10 -15.37 -30.82
N VAL A 429 -18.81 -15.89 -29.62
CA VAL A 429 -19.84 -16.21 -28.61
C VAL A 429 -20.40 -14.93 -27.96
N LEU A 430 -19.55 -13.93 -27.74
CA LEU A 430 -19.99 -12.62 -27.27
C LEU A 430 -20.95 -11.94 -28.27
N ALA A 431 -20.69 -12.10 -29.57
CA ALA A 431 -21.53 -11.54 -30.62
C ALA A 431 -22.89 -12.25 -30.71
N LEU A 432 -22.94 -13.56 -30.48
CA LEU A 432 -24.19 -14.32 -30.30
C LEU A 432 -24.94 -13.87 -29.03
N GLY A 433 -24.22 -13.69 -27.93
CA GLY A 433 -24.78 -13.19 -26.67
C GLY A 433 -25.44 -11.82 -26.83
N GLU A 434 -24.88 -10.95 -27.66
CA GLU A 434 -25.47 -9.66 -28.00
C GLU A 434 -26.85 -9.83 -28.66
N GLN A 435 -27.01 -10.79 -29.58
CA GLN A 435 -28.28 -11.06 -30.25
C GLN A 435 -29.34 -11.64 -29.30
N LEU A 436 -28.94 -12.41 -28.30
CA LEU A 436 -29.85 -12.91 -27.26
C LEU A 436 -30.46 -11.78 -26.41
N ILE A 437 -29.75 -10.66 -26.26
CA ILE A 437 -30.19 -9.52 -25.43
C ILE A 437 -31.22 -8.65 -26.16
N TYR A 438 -31.12 -8.48 -27.48
CA TYR A 438 -31.92 -7.48 -28.20
C TYR A 438 -33.42 -7.76 -28.25
N SER A 439 -33.84 -9.02 -28.41
CA SER A 439 -35.26 -9.36 -28.57
C SER A 439 -35.56 -10.81 -28.24
N SER A 440 -36.78 -11.06 -27.73
CA SER A 440 -37.33 -12.42 -27.62
C SER A 440 -37.44 -13.12 -28.98
N LYS A 441 -37.54 -12.36 -30.08
CA LYS A 441 -37.59 -12.90 -31.45
C LYS A 441 -36.22 -13.42 -31.86
N THR A 442 -35.17 -12.61 -31.69
CA THR A 442 -33.80 -13.03 -32.01
C THR A 442 -33.36 -14.22 -31.18
N ARG A 443 -33.83 -14.33 -29.93
CA ARG A 443 -33.64 -15.53 -29.11
C ARG A 443 -34.26 -16.78 -29.74
N ARG A 444 -35.53 -16.72 -30.16
CA ARG A 444 -36.21 -17.83 -30.85
C ARG A 444 -35.52 -18.18 -32.17
N ASP A 445 -35.17 -17.18 -32.97
CA ASP A 445 -34.42 -17.39 -34.23
C ASP A 445 -33.06 -18.09 -33.99
N LEU A 446 -32.43 -17.83 -32.83
CA LEU A 446 -31.19 -18.49 -32.39
C LEU A 446 -31.41 -19.92 -31.91
N GLU A 447 -32.51 -20.18 -31.18
CA GLU A 447 -32.93 -21.52 -30.77
C GLU A 447 -33.23 -22.40 -32.00
N ASP A 448 -33.97 -21.86 -32.97
CA ASP A 448 -34.24 -22.53 -34.25
C ASP A 448 -32.94 -22.75 -35.05
N TRP A 449 -32.06 -21.74 -35.09
CA TRP A 449 -30.74 -21.89 -35.72
C TRP A 449 -29.90 -22.96 -35.02
N ALA A 450 -30.05 -23.18 -33.71
CA ALA A 450 -29.27 -24.14 -32.94
C ALA A 450 -29.47 -25.57 -33.46
N TRP A 451 -30.69 -25.91 -33.87
CA TRP A 451 -31.02 -27.17 -34.56
C TRP A 451 -30.33 -27.26 -35.92
N ASN A 452 -29.46 -28.26 -36.11
CA ASN A 452 -28.63 -28.38 -37.31
C ASN A 452 -28.26 -29.84 -37.60
N ARG A 453 -27.57 -30.08 -38.72
CA ARG A 453 -27.17 -31.43 -39.16
C ARG A 453 -26.34 -32.21 -38.12
N TYR A 454 -25.72 -31.51 -37.19
CA TYR A 454 -24.75 -32.01 -36.20
C TYR A 454 -25.30 -32.00 -34.76
N THR A 455 -26.61 -31.76 -34.53
CA THR A 455 -27.14 -31.69 -33.15
C THR A 455 -27.24 -33.03 -32.46
N ASN A 456 -27.44 -34.12 -33.20
CA ASN A 456 -27.64 -35.46 -32.65
C ASN A 456 -26.38 -36.31 -32.86
N ASN A 457 -25.24 -35.84 -32.36
CA ASN A 457 -23.98 -36.57 -32.44
C ASN A 457 -23.85 -37.60 -31.32
N ASP A 458 -23.26 -38.75 -31.64
CA ASP A 458 -23.02 -39.83 -30.68
C ASP A 458 -22.03 -39.41 -29.58
N GLU A 459 -22.31 -39.82 -28.34
CA GLU A 459 -21.37 -39.69 -27.23
C GLU A 459 -20.41 -40.88 -27.18
N GLY A 460 -19.19 -40.68 -26.65
CA GLY A 460 -18.22 -41.77 -26.43
C GLY A 460 -17.29 -42.08 -27.61
N LEU A 461 -17.28 -41.26 -28.65
CA LEU A 461 -16.38 -41.40 -29.81
C LEU A 461 -14.89 -41.20 -29.45
N PRO A 462 -13.95 -41.87 -30.14
CA PRO A 462 -12.51 -41.66 -29.95
C PRO A 462 -12.06 -40.21 -30.21
N ASP A 463 -11.09 -39.73 -29.42
CA ASP A 463 -10.55 -38.36 -29.52
C ASP A 463 -10.06 -37.97 -30.92
N TRP A 464 -9.51 -38.92 -31.68
CA TRP A 464 -9.02 -38.66 -33.04
C TRP A 464 -10.18 -38.38 -34.00
N PHE A 465 -11.31 -39.07 -33.83
CA PHE A 465 -12.52 -38.90 -34.64
C PHE A 465 -13.18 -37.57 -34.31
N VAL A 466 -13.35 -37.26 -33.03
CA VAL A 466 -13.93 -35.97 -32.59
C VAL A 466 -13.10 -34.77 -33.06
N LYS A 467 -11.76 -34.88 -33.04
CA LYS A 467 -10.86 -33.84 -33.56
C LYS A 467 -10.96 -33.67 -35.08
N ASP A 468 -11.25 -34.75 -35.81
CA ASP A 468 -11.41 -34.71 -37.26
C ASP A 468 -12.79 -34.15 -37.65
N GLU A 469 -13.86 -34.57 -36.97
CA GLU A 469 -15.20 -33.98 -37.11
C GLU A 469 -15.17 -32.48 -36.84
N ALA A 470 -14.53 -32.04 -35.76
CA ALA A 470 -14.42 -30.62 -35.42
C ALA A 470 -13.76 -29.75 -36.50
N ARG A 471 -12.96 -30.33 -37.42
CA ARG A 471 -12.37 -29.59 -38.55
C ARG A 471 -13.36 -29.39 -39.70
N HIS A 472 -14.28 -30.33 -39.88
CA HIS A 472 -15.24 -30.40 -40.97
C HIS A 472 -16.61 -29.84 -40.59
N TYR A 473 -16.93 -29.81 -39.29
CA TYR A 473 -18.16 -29.26 -38.74
C TYR A 473 -18.12 -27.74 -38.78
N ARG A 474 -18.53 -27.18 -39.93
CA ARG A 474 -18.54 -25.73 -40.15
C ARG A 474 -19.97 -25.23 -40.27
N LYS A 475 -20.48 -24.70 -39.16
CA LYS A 475 -21.75 -23.98 -39.12
C LYS A 475 -21.49 -22.49 -39.31
N GLU A 476 -22.25 -21.85 -40.20
CA GLU A 476 -22.21 -20.39 -40.35
C GLU A 476 -22.97 -19.72 -39.20
N LEU A 477 -22.28 -18.85 -38.47
CA LEU A 477 -22.85 -18.10 -37.35
C LEU A 477 -23.84 -17.03 -37.88
N PRO A 478 -25.01 -16.84 -37.24
CA PRO A 478 -26.04 -15.87 -37.64
C PRO A 478 -25.66 -14.44 -37.23
N VAL A 479 -24.38 -14.10 -37.30
CA VAL A 479 -23.81 -12.86 -36.77
C VAL A 479 -22.98 -12.16 -37.83
N THR A 480 -23.07 -10.85 -37.92
CA THR A 480 -22.34 -10.10 -38.95
C THR A 480 -20.84 -10.12 -38.68
N LYS A 481 -20.04 -10.10 -39.76
CA LYS A 481 -18.57 -9.97 -39.65
C LYS A 481 -18.17 -8.69 -38.91
N GLU A 482 -18.97 -7.62 -39.04
CA GLU A 482 -18.75 -6.35 -38.34
C GLU A 482 -18.89 -6.48 -36.82
N GLN A 483 -19.92 -7.20 -36.33
CA GLN A 483 -20.10 -7.47 -34.90
C GLN A 483 -18.92 -8.28 -34.33
N ILE A 484 -18.52 -9.35 -35.01
CA ILE A 484 -17.37 -10.18 -34.61
C ILE A 484 -16.09 -9.33 -34.56
N GLN A 485 -15.90 -8.47 -35.57
CA GLN A 485 -14.76 -7.55 -35.63
C GLN A 485 -14.78 -6.55 -34.48
N ARG A 486 -15.95 -6.05 -34.10
CA ARG A 486 -16.13 -5.13 -32.97
C ARG A 486 -15.64 -5.73 -31.65
N TYR A 487 -16.01 -6.97 -31.33
CA TYR A 487 -15.52 -7.67 -30.14
C TYR A 487 -14.02 -8.01 -30.23
N LYS A 488 -13.54 -8.39 -31.42
CA LYS A 488 -12.10 -8.60 -31.66
C LYS A 488 -11.30 -7.32 -31.40
N ASP A 489 -11.80 -6.17 -31.81
CA ASP A 489 -11.14 -4.88 -31.61
C ASP A 489 -11.20 -4.42 -30.16
N GLN A 490 -12.32 -4.63 -29.46
CA GLN A 490 -12.42 -4.39 -28.01
C GLN A 490 -11.40 -5.22 -27.22
N MET A 491 -11.31 -6.51 -27.51
CA MET A 491 -10.39 -7.43 -26.81
C MET A 491 -8.92 -7.12 -27.12
N LYS A 492 -8.63 -6.63 -28.33
CA LYS A 492 -7.32 -6.07 -28.70
C LYS A 492 -7.03 -4.76 -27.99
N GLU A 493 -8.00 -3.86 -27.86
CA GLU A 493 -7.78 -2.53 -27.24
C GLU A 493 -7.40 -2.64 -25.77
N LEU A 494 -8.06 -3.54 -25.02
CA LEU A 494 -7.70 -3.86 -23.63
C LEU A 494 -6.24 -4.31 -23.50
N ASN A 495 -5.78 -5.17 -24.42
CA ASN A 495 -4.41 -5.69 -24.42
C ASN A 495 -3.38 -4.78 -25.11
N ALA A 496 -3.81 -3.81 -25.92
CA ALA A 496 -2.91 -2.94 -26.69
C ALA A 496 -2.22 -1.89 -25.81
N ARG A 497 -2.81 -1.53 -24.68
CA ARG A 497 -2.35 -0.41 -23.83
C ARG A 497 -2.04 -0.83 -22.39
N PRO A 498 -1.17 -1.84 -22.15
CA PRO A 498 -0.76 -2.16 -20.79
C PRO A 498 0.02 -0.99 -20.18
N ILE A 499 -0.12 -0.80 -18.86
CA ILE A 499 0.52 0.28 -18.11
C ILE A 499 2.03 0.36 -18.44
N LYS A 500 2.68 -0.79 -18.58
CA LYS A 500 4.09 -0.91 -19.01
C LYS A 500 4.37 -0.27 -20.37
N LYS A 501 3.54 -0.48 -21.39
CA LYS A 501 3.73 0.13 -22.73
C LYS A 501 3.45 1.63 -22.70
N ILE A 502 2.49 2.10 -21.89
CA ILE A 502 2.22 3.53 -21.71
C ILE A 502 3.43 4.22 -21.06
N ALA A 503 3.97 3.63 -19.99
CA ALA A 503 5.18 4.13 -19.34
C ALA A 503 6.39 4.12 -20.29
N GLN A 504 6.58 3.06 -21.07
CA GLN A 504 7.64 2.98 -22.08
C GLN A 504 7.46 4.03 -23.19
N ALA A 505 6.23 4.29 -23.64
CA ALA A 505 5.93 5.32 -24.63
C ALA A 505 6.20 6.74 -24.10
N LYS A 506 5.81 7.03 -22.85
CA LYS A 506 6.15 8.30 -22.16
C LYS A 506 7.67 8.46 -22.03
N ALA A 507 8.38 7.42 -21.61
CA ALA A 507 9.83 7.43 -21.49
C ALA A 507 10.53 7.67 -22.85
N ARG A 508 10.04 7.07 -23.94
CA ARG A 508 10.54 7.32 -25.30
C ARG A 508 10.30 8.77 -25.74
N LYS A 509 9.13 9.36 -25.47
CA LYS A 509 8.85 10.78 -25.76
C LYS A 509 9.78 11.71 -24.96
N LYS A 510 9.97 11.45 -23.67
CA LYS A 510 10.89 12.21 -22.80
C LYS A 510 12.33 12.12 -23.32
N ARG A 511 12.80 10.92 -23.69
CA ARG A 511 14.14 10.73 -24.27
C ARG A 511 14.34 11.52 -25.58
N ARG A 512 13.32 11.55 -26.45
CA ARG A 512 13.37 12.36 -27.69
C ARG A 512 13.43 13.86 -27.40
N GLN A 513 12.71 14.35 -26.38
CA GLN A 513 12.77 15.75 -25.95
C GLN A 513 14.15 16.12 -25.40
N ILE A 514 14.75 15.25 -24.57
CA ILE A 514 16.10 15.44 -24.02
C ILE A 514 17.14 15.51 -25.14
N ILE A 515 17.13 14.55 -26.07
CA ILE A 515 18.05 14.55 -27.22
C ILE A 515 17.88 15.82 -28.07
N LYS A 516 16.66 16.33 -28.23
CA LYS A 516 16.38 17.57 -28.96
C LYS A 516 16.91 18.81 -28.21
N LEU A 517 16.78 18.84 -26.89
CA LEU A 517 17.34 19.88 -26.02
C LEU A 517 18.87 19.87 -26.03
N GLU A 518 19.52 18.71 -25.95
CA GLU A 518 20.98 18.59 -26.04
C GLU A 518 21.52 19.08 -27.39
N LYS A 519 20.88 18.68 -28.50
CA LYS A 519 21.24 19.18 -29.84
C LYS A 519 21.10 20.69 -29.97
N THR A 520 20.19 21.30 -29.21
CA THR A 520 19.92 22.73 -29.30
C THR A 520 20.75 23.54 -28.34
N LYS A 521 21.14 22.95 -27.20
CA LYS A 521 22.20 23.44 -26.33
C LYS A 521 23.54 23.50 -27.08
N LYS A 522 23.95 22.41 -27.75
CA LYS A 522 25.18 22.40 -28.58
C LYS A 522 25.17 23.47 -29.67
N LYS A 523 24.04 23.69 -30.33
CA LYS A 523 23.90 24.79 -31.32
C LYS A 523 23.98 26.18 -30.70
N ALA A 524 23.47 26.35 -29.48
CA ALA A 524 23.56 27.60 -28.75
C ALA A 524 24.99 27.88 -28.26
N GLU A 525 25.72 26.85 -27.82
CA GLU A 525 27.15 26.93 -27.46
C GLU A 525 27.99 27.37 -28.68
N ASN A 526 27.85 26.69 -29.82
CA ASN A 526 28.56 27.06 -31.06
C ASN A 526 28.25 28.49 -31.56
N LEU A 527 27.02 28.99 -31.36
CA LEU A 527 26.65 30.37 -31.73
C LEU A 527 27.25 31.42 -30.80
N MET A 528 27.46 31.07 -29.53
CA MET A 528 28.11 31.94 -28.56
C MET A 528 29.62 32.05 -28.83
N GLU A 529 30.25 30.94 -29.20
CA GLU A 529 31.69 30.83 -29.52
C GLU A 529 32.08 31.53 -30.83
N ASN A 530 31.16 31.70 -31.80
CA ASN A 530 31.47 32.39 -33.06
C ASN A 530 31.82 33.88 -32.83
N GLU A 531 33.07 34.27 -33.04
CA GLU A 531 33.55 35.66 -32.89
C GLU A 531 33.06 36.62 -33.99
N ASN A 532 32.68 36.07 -35.16
CA ASN A 532 32.30 36.84 -36.35
C ASN A 532 30.90 37.49 -36.31
N LEU A 533 30.10 37.26 -35.25
CA LEU A 533 28.76 37.85 -35.12
C LEU A 533 28.70 38.91 -34.01
N PRO A 534 28.12 40.10 -34.28
CA PRO A 534 27.83 41.07 -33.23
C PRO A 534 26.86 40.50 -32.19
N TYR A 535 27.04 40.87 -30.92
CA TYR A 535 26.29 40.32 -29.77
C TYR A 535 24.76 40.39 -29.93
N ASN A 536 24.25 41.45 -30.55
CA ASN A 536 22.81 41.63 -30.81
C ASN A 536 22.24 40.60 -31.79
N GLU A 537 23.02 40.17 -32.78
CA GLU A 537 22.61 39.10 -33.69
C GLU A 537 22.68 37.73 -33.02
N LYS A 538 23.70 37.48 -32.18
CA LYS A 538 23.78 36.25 -31.36
C LYS A 538 22.51 36.06 -30.53
N ILE A 539 22.01 37.11 -29.89
CA ILE A 539 20.77 37.06 -29.10
C ILE A 539 19.54 36.75 -29.98
N ARG A 540 19.43 37.33 -31.18
CA ARG A 540 18.32 37.03 -32.11
C ARG A 540 18.35 35.58 -32.59
N GLU A 541 19.52 35.08 -32.97
CA GLU A 541 19.77 33.69 -33.34
C GLU A 541 19.39 32.73 -32.20
N LEU A 542 19.82 33.03 -30.96
CA LEU A 542 19.48 32.26 -29.77
C LEU A 542 17.96 32.20 -29.55
N LYS A 543 17.28 33.35 -29.62
CA LYS A 543 15.81 33.44 -29.50
C LYS A 543 15.10 32.62 -30.58
N LYS A 544 15.58 32.63 -31.83
CA LYS A 544 15.04 31.81 -32.93
C LYS A 544 15.23 30.32 -32.65
N LEU A 545 16.40 29.89 -32.15
CA LEU A 545 16.67 28.51 -31.76
C LEU A 545 15.74 28.02 -30.65
N TYR A 546 15.63 28.76 -29.54
CA TYR A 546 14.76 28.35 -28.44
C TYR A 546 13.27 28.37 -28.84
N ARG A 547 12.80 29.35 -29.63
CA ARG A 547 11.42 29.36 -30.16
C ARG A 547 11.11 28.12 -30.99
N LYS A 548 11.98 27.73 -31.93
CA LYS A 548 11.80 26.53 -32.76
C LYS A 548 11.69 25.23 -31.94
N ASN A 549 12.24 25.19 -30.73
CA ASN A 549 12.24 24.00 -29.88
C ASN A 549 11.16 23.98 -28.79
N ILE A 550 10.75 25.15 -28.30
CA ILE A 550 9.68 25.29 -27.30
C ILE A 550 8.30 25.08 -27.94
N THR A 551 8.10 25.51 -29.19
CA THR A 551 6.80 25.34 -29.86
C THR A 551 6.63 23.91 -30.38
N MET A 552 6.23 23.00 -29.50
CA MET A 552 5.44 21.83 -29.87
C MET A 552 3.96 22.25 -29.98
N LYS A 553 3.65 23.23 -30.83
CA LYS A 553 2.23 23.50 -31.14
C LYS A 553 1.69 22.24 -31.82
N ARG A 554 0.67 21.61 -31.21
CA ARG A 554 -0.15 20.60 -31.90
C ARG A 554 -0.55 21.24 -33.23
N LYS A 555 -0.29 20.56 -34.34
CA LYS A 555 -0.75 21.02 -35.65
C LYS A 555 -2.28 20.97 -35.60
N GLU A 556 -2.92 22.13 -35.45
CA GLU A 556 -4.35 22.26 -35.60
C GLU A 556 -4.72 21.93 -37.05
N ILE A 557 -5.72 21.06 -37.21
CA ILE A 557 -6.30 20.76 -38.50
C ILE A 557 -7.37 21.82 -38.73
N VAL A 558 -7.17 22.67 -39.74
CA VAL A 558 -8.17 23.66 -40.13
C VAL A 558 -9.17 22.98 -41.07
N TYR A 559 -10.43 22.94 -40.66
CA TYR A 559 -11.52 22.43 -41.48
C TYR A 559 -12.01 23.55 -42.41
N LYS A 560 -12.01 23.29 -43.71
CA LYS A 560 -12.49 24.25 -44.72
C LYS A 560 -13.67 23.62 -45.44
N VAL A 561 -14.86 24.17 -45.18
CA VAL A 561 -16.11 23.75 -45.83
C VAL A 561 -16.09 24.23 -47.28
N MET A 562 -16.20 23.30 -48.23
CA MET A 562 -16.34 23.61 -49.64
C MET A 562 -17.83 23.79 -49.96
N THR A 563 -18.28 25.04 -50.07
CA THR A 563 -19.62 25.35 -50.58
C THR A 563 -19.60 25.33 -52.12
N LYS A 564 -20.72 24.94 -52.76
CA LYS A 564 -20.84 24.78 -54.23
C LYS A 564 -20.33 26.01 -55.03
N GLY A 565 -20.38 27.22 -54.47
CA GLY A 565 -19.88 28.45 -55.10
C GLY A 565 -18.37 28.72 -54.97
N LYS A 566 -17.60 27.88 -54.26
CA LYS A 566 -16.14 28.02 -54.08
C LYS A 566 -15.31 26.94 -54.77
N MET A 567 -15.97 26.00 -55.46
CA MET A 567 -15.31 25.01 -56.32
C MET A 567 -14.45 25.71 -57.37
N GLY A 568 -13.14 25.43 -57.38
CA GLY A 568 -12.18 25.93 -58.37
C GLY A 568 -11.54 27.31 -58.11
N ARG A 569 -11.99 28.08 -57.10
CA ARG A 569 -11.47 29.45 -56.85
C ARG A 569 -10.62 29.64 -55.59
N THR A 570 -10.42 28.61 -54.78
CA THR A 570 -9.69 28.77 -53.50
C THR A 570 -8.27 28.24 -53.54
N SER A 571 -7.31 29.13 -53.30
CA SER A 571 -5.91 28.75 -53.05
C SER A 571 -5.77 27.85 -51.82
N ARG A 572 -4.77 26.96 -51.88
CA ARG A 572 -4.45 25.97 -50.85
C ARG A 572 -4.02 26.67 -49.56
N PRO A 573 -4.67 26.42 -48.40
CA PRO A 573 -4.24 27.01 -47.14
C PRO A 573 -2.86 26.48 -46.72
N SER A 574 -2.04 27.32 -46.10
CA SER A 574 -0.77 26.87 -45.52
C SER A 574 -1.04 26.02 -44.27
N GLY A 575 -0.81 24.72 -44.33
CA GLY A 575 -0.97 23.79 -43.20
C GLY A 575 -1.68 22.48 -43.57
N LEU A 576 -1.95 21.64 -42.55
CA LEU A 576 -2.82 20.47 -42.72
C LEU A 576 -4.28 20.94 -42.71
N TYR A 577 -5.04 20.62 -43.76
CA TYR A 577 -6.47 20.89 -43.85
C TYR A 577 -7.24 19.63 -44.23
N LYS A 578 -8.50 19.54 -43.79
CA LYS A 578 -9.48 18.53 -44.24
C LYS A 578 -10.62 19.23 -44.97
N VAL A 579 -11.05 18.64 -46.08
CA VAL A 579 -12.16 19.10 -46.91
C VAL A 579 -13.37 18.25 -46.57
N ASP A 580 -14.38 18.83 -45.93
CA ASP A 580 -15.65 18.15 -45.68
C ASP A 580 -16.67 18.57 -46.73
N HIS A 581 -17.24 17.58 -47.42
CA HIS A 581 -18.26 17.77 -48.45
C HIS A 581 -19.68 17.79 -47.86
N PHE A 582 -19.84 17.43 -46.58
CA PHE A 582 -21.13 17.25 -45.92
C PHE A 582 -21.00 17.54 -44.43
N LEU A 583 -21.34 18.76 -44.00
CA LEU A 583 -21.78 18.98 -42.63
C LEU A 583 -23.27 19.28 -42.70
N LYS A 584 -24.10 18.32 -42.28
CA LYS A 584 -25.54 18.49 -42.07
C LYS A 584 -25.73 19.64 -41.08
N VAL A 585 -26.15 20.80 -41.59
CA VAL A 585 -26.65 21.90 -40.78
C VAL A 585 -28.03 21.47 -40.27
N PHE A 586 -28.08 20.86 -39.10
CA PHE A 586 -29.31 20.84 -38.29
C PHE A 586 -29.39 22.22 -37.65
N CYS A 587 -30.09 23.13 -38.35
CA CYS A 587 -30.38 24.46 -37.87
C CYS A 587 -31.42 24.35 -36.75
N PHE A 588 -30.99 24.59 -35.52
CA PHE A 588 -31.86 24.99 -34.41
C PHE A 588 -32.46 26.35 -34.79
N PHE A 589 -33.60 26.32 -35.48
CA PHE A 589 -34.50 27.45 -35.64
C PHE A 589 -35.69 27.24 -34.70
N SER A 590 -36.24 28.34 -34.21
CA SER A 590 -37.46 28.47 -33.40
C SER A 590 -37.27 28.51 -31.88
N CYS A 591 -36.65 29.62 -31.45
CA CYS A 591 -37.10 30.35 -30.26
C CYS A 591 -37.91 31.57 -30.76
N SER A 592 -39.05 31.85 -30.11
CA SER A 592 -39.84 33.09 -30.16
C SER A 592 -40.90 33.24 -31.28
N LYS A 593 -42.13 32.75 -31.02
CA LYS A 593 -43.46 33.38 -31.24
C LYS A 593 -44.57 32.31 -31.12
N ILE A 594 -45.22 32.25 -29.94
CA ILE A 594 -46.64 32.02 -29.59
C ILE A 594 -46.69 31.97 -28.06
#